data_AF-G9H931-F1
#
_entry.id   AF-G9H931-F1
#
_cell.length_a   1.000
_cell.length_b   1.000
_cell.length_c   1.000
_cell.angle_alpha   90.00
_cell.angle_beta   90.00
_cell.angle_gamma   90.00
#
_symmetry.space_group_name_H-M   'P 1'
#
loop_
_entity.id
_entity.type
_entity.pdbx_description
1 polymer ?
#
loop_
_entity_poly.entity_id
_entity_poly.type
_entity_poly.pdbx_seq_one_letter_code
_entity_poly.pdbx_strand_id
1 'polypeptide(L)' 'GREVERILRMVDGVLILVDAAEGPMPQTPVRHPEGSGLGPPSHSG' A
#
# COMPACT_ATOMS: atom_id res chain seq x y z
N GLY A 1 35.22 -3.55 -5.18
CA GLY A 1 34.89 -4.89 -5.71
C GLY A 1 33.98 -4.69 -6.89
N ARG A 2 34.52 -4.84 -8.11
CA ARG A 2 33.87 -4.44 -9.37
C ARG A 2 32.53 -5.13 -9.67
N GLU A 3 32.28 -6.27 -9.06
CA GLU A 3 31.01 -7.00 -9.16
C GLU A 3 29.92 -6.35 -8.29
N VAL A 4 30.26 -5.92 -7.07
CA VAL A 4 29.34 -5.21 -6.17
C VAL A 4 28.87 -3.90 -6.81
N GLU A 5 29.79 -3.13 -7.39
CA GLU A 5 29.45 -1.88 -8.08
C GLU A 5 28.58 -2.09 -9.34
N ARG A 6 28.68 -3.25 -9.98
CA ARG A 6 27.83 -3.62 -11.12
C ARG A 6 26.42 -3.99 -10.65
N ILE A 7 26.31 -4.73 -9.56
CA ILE A 7 25.02 -5.12 -8.97
C ILE A 7 24.29 -3.90 -8.42
N LEU A 8 24.98 -3.02 -7.68
CA LEU A 8 24.38 -1.81 -7.11
C LEU A 8 23.73 -0.93 -8.20
N ARG A 9 24.41 -0.73 -9.34
CA ARG A 9 23.86 0.02 -10.48
C ARG A 9 22.62 -0.62 -11.11
N MET A 10 22.45 -1.94 -11.01
CA MET A 10 21.27 -2.65 -11.51
C MET A 10 20.11 -2.57 -10.50
N VAL A 11 20.40 -2.60 -9.20
CA VAL A 11 19.40 -2.54 -8.12
C VAL A 11 18.71 -1.16 -8.07
N ASP A 12 19.44 -0.08 -8.37
CA ASP A 12 18.87 1.28 -8.44
C ASP A 12 17.69 1.39 -9.44
N GLY A 13 17.75 0.65 -10.54
CA GLY A 13 16.67 0.60 -11.54
C GLY A 13 15.46 -0.27 -11.14
N VAL A 14 15.69 -1.28 -10.29
CA VAL A 14 14.63 -2.18 -9.80
C VAL A 14 13.75 -1.50 -8.76
N LEU A 15 14.31 -0.59 -7.97
CA LEU A 15 13.58 0.11 -6.90
C LEU A 15 12.38 0.91 -7.44
N ILE A 16 12.51 1.52 -8.62
CA ILE A 16 11.44 2.29 -9.29
C ILE A 16 10.33 1.36 -9.82
N LEU A 17 10.68 0.15 -10.26
CA LEU A 17 9.72 -0.84 -10.73
C LEU A 17 8.87 -1.41 -9.60
N VAL A 18 9.44 -1.54 -8.40
CA VAL A 18 8.71 -2.00 -7.20
C VAL A 18 7.70 -0.94 -6.76
N ASP A 19 8.09 0.33 -6.73
CA ASP A 19 7.18 1.45 -6.38
C ASP A 19 6.00 1.56 -7.36
N ALA A 20 6.25 1.37 -8.65
CA ALA A 20 5.20 1.36 -9.67
C ALA A 20 4.26 0.13 -9.59
N ALA A 21 4.72 -0.99 -9.01
CA ALA A 21 3.95 -2.22 -8.88
C ALA A 21 3.03 -2.22 -7.64
N GLU A 22 3.36 -1.48 -6.57
CA GLU A 22 2.53 -1.40 -5.37
C GLU A 22 1.33 -0.46 -5.55
N GLY A 23 1.38 0.45 -6.54
CA GLY A 23 0.28 1.34 -6.88
C GLY A 23 0.01 2.41 -5.81
N PRO A 24 -0.81 3.43 -6.12
CA PRO A 24 -1.11 4.46 -5.14
C PRO A 24 -1.91 3.83 -3.99
N MET A 25 -1.29 3.76 -2.82
CA MET A 25 -2.00 3.48 -1.57
C MET A 25 -3.22 4.42 -1.50
N PRO A 26 -4.43 3.90 -1.20
CA PRO A 26 -5.62 4.73 -1.20
C PRO A 26 -5.44 5.86 -0.18
N GLN A 27 -5.43 7.10 -0.69
CA GLN A 27 -5.19 8.35 0.07
C GLN A 27 -6.19 8.55 1.22
N THR A 28 -7.26 7.77 1.24
CA THR A 28 -8.16 7.61 2.38
C THR A 28 -8.46 6.13 2.56
N PRO A 29 -8.64 5.64 3.81
CA PRO A 29 -9.11 4.27 4.00
C PRO A 29 -10.41 4.10 3.21
N VAL A 30 -10.49 3.03 2.42
CA VAL A 30 -11.72 2.64 1.72
C VAL A 30 -12.79 2.52 2.79
N ARG A 31 -13.69 3.51 2.85
CA ARG A 31 -14.86 3.42 3.70
C ARG A 31 -15.60 2.18 3.24
N HIS A 32 -15.75 1.21 4.13
CA HIS A 32 -16.61 0.07 3.87
C HIS A 32 -17.95 0.58 3.32
N PRO A 33 -18.57 -0.10 2.35
CA PRO A 33 -19.93 0.24 1.96
C PRO A 33 -20.78 0.20 3.24
N GLU A 34 -21.27 1.36 3.68
CA GLU A 34 -22.20 1.51 4.78
C GLU A 34 -23.47 0.75 4.40
N GLY A 35 -23.51 -0.56 4.69
CA GLY A 35 -24.51 -1.44 4.11
C GLY A 35 -24.45 -2.91 4.49
N SER A 36 -23.49 -3.34 5.32
CA SER A 36 -23.61 -4.62 6.05
C SER A 36 -24.09 -4.30 7.46
N GLY A 37 -25.41 -4.42 7.66
CA GLY A 37 -26.13 -3.97 8.85
C GLY A 37 -25.66 -4.63 10.14
N LEU A 38 -24.81 -3.93 10.87
CA LEU A 38 -24.78 -4.01 12.33
C LEU A 38 -24.97 -2.59 12.83
N GLY A 39 -26.22 -2.26 13.20
CA GLY A 39 -26.61 -0.92 13.61
C GLY A 39 -25.83 -0.44 14.84
N PRO A 40 -25.81 0.88 15.10
CA PRO A 40 -25.18 1.42 16.30
C PRO A 40 -25.87 0.84 17.56
N PRO A 41 -25.11 0.60 18.64
CA PRO A 41 -25.66 0.04 19.86
C PRO A 41 -26.77 0.95 20.38
N SER A 42 -27.94 0.35 20.63
CA SER A 42 -29.08 1.00 21.26
C SER A 42 -28.62 1.69 22.55
N HIS A 43 -28.76 3.00 22.62
CA HIS A 43 -28.63 3.74 23.86
C HIS A 43 -29.75 3.28 24.82
N SER A 44 -29.39 2.58 25.89
CA SER A 44 -30.30 2.35 27.02
C SER A 44 -30.44 3.66 27.79
N GLY A 45 -31.67 4.13 27.94
CA GLY A 45 -32.05 4.98 29.06
C GLY A 45 -32.01 4.21 30.38
#